data_AF-A0AAE3LE91-F1
#
_entry.id   AF-A0AAE3LE91-F1
#
_cell.length_a   1.000
_cell.length_b   1.000
_cell.length_c   1.000
_cell.angle_alpha   90.00
_cell.angle_beta   90.00
_cell.angle_gamma   90.00
#
_symmetry.space_group_name_H-M   'P 1'
#
loop_
_entity.id
_entity.type
_entity.pdbx_description
1 polymer ?
#
loop_
_entity_poly.entity_id
_entity_poly.type
_entity_poly.pdbx_seq_one_letter_code
_entity_poly.pdbx_strand_id
1 'polypeptide(L)' 'MATQAGARTERSEFCEHCGRETVHSITLQLVTESDRSDNAEFSREPYRVTECLACGEQTAVRMNNI' A
#
# COMPACT_ATOMS: atom_id res chain seq x y z
N MET A 1 -17.42 -1.82 3.21
CA MET A 1 -15.96 -1.82 2.99
C MET A 1 -15.37 -0.59 3.66
N ALA A 2 -14.61 -0.75 4.75
CA ALA A 2 -13.93 0.37 5.42
C ALA A 2 -12.43 0.26 5.13
N THR A 3 -11.91 1.18 4.31
CA THR A 3 -10.48 1.27 4.01
C THR A 3 -9.91 2.40 4.85
N GLN A 4 -8.97 2.09 5.76
CA GLN A 4 -8.23 3.12 6.49
C GLN A 4 -6.88 3.31 5.81
N ALA A 5 -6.68 4.48 5.21
CA ALA A 5 -5.38 4.91 4.74
C ALA A 5 -4.57 5.42 5.95
N GLY A 6 -3.43 4.78 6.21
CA GLY A 6 -2.47 5.18 7.22
C GLY A 6 -1.59 6.34 6.76
N ALA A 7 -0.45 6.51 7.43
CA ALA A 7 0.51 7.56 7.11
C ALA A 7 1.09 7.36 5.70
N ARG A 8 1.12 8.45 4.93
CA ARG A 8 1.81 8.55 3.64
C ARG A 8 3.22 9.08 3.88
N THR A 9 4.22 8.41 3.35
CA THR A 9 5.63 8.80 3.43
C THR A 9 6.24 8.83 2.04
N GLU A 10 7.12 9.79 1.79
CA GLU A 10 7.80 9.92 0.51
C GLU A 10 9.22 9.39 0.65
N ARG A 11 9.62 8.50 -0.25
CA ARG A 11 10.94 7.87 -0.21
C ARG A 11 11.47 7.69 -1.61
N SER A 12 12.76 7.97 -1.81
CA SER A 12 13.44 7.67 -3.06
C SER A 12 13.62 6.16 -3.21
N GLU A 13 13.01 5.58 -4.23
CA GLU A 13 13.16 4.17 -4.59
C GLU A 13 13.42 4.04 -6.08
N PHE A 14 14.03 2.92 -6.47
CA PHE A 14 14.22 2.63 -7.89
C PHE A 14 12.87 2.33 -8.54
N CYS A 15 12.53 3.09 -9.58
CA CYS A 15 11.36 2.84 -10.39
C CYS A 15 11.74 1.98 -11.58
N GLU A 16 11.12 0.79 -11.68
CA GLU A 16 11.30 -0.10 -12.84
C GLU A 16 10.78 0.53 -14.14
N HIS A 17 9.76 1.39 -14.07
CA HIS A 17 9.21 2.09 -15.25
C HIS A 17 10.08 3.26 -15.72
N CYS A 18 10.68 4.02 -14.80
CA CYS A 18 11.59 5.11 -15.17
C CYS A 18 13.03 4.65 -15.40
N GLY A 19 13.39 3.45 -14.92
CA GLY A 19 14.76 2.94 -14.97
C GLY A 19 15.75 3.74 -14.13
N ARG A 20 15.29 4.46 -13.10
CA ARG A 20 16.11 5.32 -12.23
C ARG A 20 15.50 5.47 -10.84
N GLU A 21 16.27 5.99 -9.90
CA GLU A 21 15.76 6.38 -8.58
C GLU A 21 14.84 7.60 -8.69
N THR A 22 13.63 7.47 -8.18
CA THR A 22 12.60 8.50 -8.17
C THR A 22 11.89 8.55 -6.82
N VAL A 23 11.30 9.69 -6.50
CA VAL A 23 10.53 9.83 -5.27
C VAL A 23 9.22 9.07 -5.41
N HIS A 24 9.01 8.08 -4.55
CA HIS A 24 7.79 7.29 -4.45
C HIS A 24 7.01 7.67 -3.20
N SER A 25 5.71 7.87 -3.35
CA SER A 25 4.78 8.05 -2.25
C SER A 25 4.28 6.70 -1.77
N ILE A 26 4.72 6.30 -0.58
CA ILE A 26 4.40 5.03 0.06
C ILE A 26 3.29 5.29 1.08
N THR A 27 2.16 4.61 0.92
CA THR A 27 1.03 4.65 1.86
C THR A 27 0.74 3.25 2.36
N LEU A 28 0.62 3.10 3.68
CA LEU A 28 0.12 1.86 4.28
C LEU A 28 -1.40 1.91 4.34
N GLN A 29 -2.08 0.99 3.66
CA GLN A 29 -3.53 0.86 3.74
C GLN A 29 -3.88 -0.40 4.52
N LEU A 30 -4.74 -0.27 5.53
CA LEU A 30 -5.34 -1.43 6.18
C LEU A 30 -6.68 -1.69 5.49
N VAL A 31 -6.76 -2.82 4.79
CA VAL A 31 -7.99 -3.28 4.14
C VAL A 31 -8.63 -4.30 5.07
N THR A 32 -9.90 -4.07 5.39
CA THR A 32 -10.73 -5.03 6.13
C THR A 32 -11.61 -5.77 5.14
N GLU A 33 -11.20 -6.98 4.76
CA GLU A 33 -12.01 -7.91 3.99
C GLU A 33 -12.94 -8.64 4.97
N SER A 34 -14.08 -8.05 5.33
CA SER A 34 -15.06 -8.72 6.20
C SER A 34 -16.49 -8.38 5.81
N ASP A 35 -17.15 -9.37 5.19
CA ASP A 35 -18.59 -9.42 4.94
C ASP A 35 -19.33 -10.28 5.99
N ARG A 36 -18.68 -10.74 7.06
CA ARG A 36 -19.35 -11.59 8.07
C ARG A 36 -19.06 -11.14 9.49
N SER A 37 -20.11 -10.60 10.11
CA SER A 37 -20.30 -10.44 11.55
C SER A 37 -20.14 -11.79 12.26
N ASP A 38 -18.93 -12.15 12.65
CA ASP A 38 -18.70 -12.98 13.85
C ASP A 38 -17.22 -12.98 14.28
N ASN A 39 -16.27 -12.70 13.38
CA ASN A 39 -14.83 -12.81 13.67
C ASN A 39 -13.95 -11.78 12.92
N ALA A 40 -14.48 -10.58 12.67
CA ALA A 40 -13.91 -9.57 11.76
C ALA A 40 -12.78 -8.71 12.36
N GLU A 41 -12.41 -8.92 13.63
CA GLU A 41 -11.38 -8.12 14.30
C GLU A 41 -9.94 -8.57 14.00
N PHE A 42 -9.76 -9.76 13.38
CA PHE A 42 -8.45 -10.39 13.16
C PHE A 42 -7.93 -10.40 11.70
N SER A 43 -8.73 -10.01 10.70
CA SER A 43 -8.32 -10.01 9.28
C SER A 43 -8.10 -8.59 8.73
N ARG A 44 -7.32 -7.78 9.45
CA ARG A 44 -6.84 -6.50 8.92
C ARG A 44 -5.52 -6.71 8.22
N GLU A 45 -5.53 -6.56 6.92
CA GLU A 45 -4.35 -6.87 6.12
C GLU A 45 -3.67 -5.58 5.69
N PRO A 46 -2.39 -5.38 6.03
CA PRO A 46 -1.64 -4.22 5.59
C PRO A 46 -1.21 -4.40 4.14
N TYR A 47 -1.62 -3.43 3.32
CA TYR A 47 -1.16 -3.23 1.95
C TYR A 47 -0.19 -2.06 1.93
N ARG A 48 0.99 -2.27 1.37
CA ARG A 48 1.92 -1.20 1.02
C ARG A 48 1.62 -0.74 -0.39
N VAL A 49 1.05 0.45 -0.52
CA VAL A 49 0.80 1.09 -1.80
C VAL A 49 1.92 2.07 -2.08
N THR A 50 2.58 1.95 -3.22
CA THR A 50 3.65 2.85 -3.67
C THR A 50 3.28 3.50 -4.98
N GLU A 51 3.28 4.83 -5.02
CA GLU A 51 3.03 5.62 -6.22
C GLU A 51 4.32 6.35 -6.62
N CYS A 52 4.79 6.16 -7.84
CA CYS A 52 5.92 6.91 -8.37
C CYS A 52 5.48 8.34 -8.71
N LEU A 53 6.06 9.36 -8.08
CA LEU A 53 5.73 10.76 -8.36
C LEU A 53 6.33 11.26 -9.69
N ALA A 54 7.19 10.48 -10.34
CA ALA A 54 7.80 10.85 -11.61
C ALA A 54 6.99 10.37 -12.83
N CYS A 55 6.48 9.13 -12.80
CA CYS A 55 5.68 8.56 -13.90
C CYS A 55 4.21 8.32 -13.56
N GLY A 56 3.83 8.36 -12.27
CA GLY A 56 2.47 8.08 -11.80
C GLY A 56 2.15 6.59 -11.61
N GLU A 57 3.13 5.69 -11.74
CA GLU A 57 2.92 4.24 -11.58
C GLU A 57 2.55 3.89 -10.13
N GLN A 58 1.51 3.06 -9.94
CA GLN A 58 1.03 2.65 -8.63
C GLN A 58 1.14 1.15 -8.44
N THR A 59 1.82 0.72 -7.39
CA THR A 59 2.01 -0.69 -7.03
C THR A 59 1.51 -0.94 -5.62
N ALA A 60 0.61 -1.92 -5.45
CA ALA A 60 0.12 -2.33 -4.14
C ALA A 60 0.63 -3.73 -3.80
N VAL A 61 1.38 -3.84 -2.71
CA VAL A 61 1.99 -5.10 -2.25
C VAL A 61 1.42 -5.47 -0.89
N ARG A 62 0.84 -6.67 -0.78
CA ARG A 62 0.31 -7.22 0.48
C ARG A 62 1.48 -7.61 1.39
N MET A 63 1.48 -7.12 2.64
CA MET A 63 2.59 -7.34 3.59
C MET A 63 2.43 -8.58 4.49
N ASN A 64 1.45 -9.46 4.22
CA ASN A 64 1.10 -10.59 5.10
C ASN A 64 1.95 -11.88 4.91
N ASN A 65 3.05 -11.85 4.15
CA ASN A 65 3.79 -13.07 3.81
C ASN A 65 5.30 -12.83 3.88
N ILE A 66 5.81 -12.49 5.08
CA ILE A 66 7.25 -12.43 5.36
C ILE A 66 7.68 -13.68 6.13
#